data_AF-A0A3A4SDZ5-F1
#
_entry.id   AF-A0A3A4SDZ5-F1
#
_cell.length_a   1.000
_cell.length_b   1.000
_cell.length_c   1.000
_cell.angle_alpha   90.00
_cell.angle_beta   90.00
_cell.angle_gamma   90.00
#
_symmetry.space_group_name_H-M   'P 1'
#
loop_
_entity.id
_entity.type
_entity.pdbx_description
1 polymer ?
#
loop_
_entity_poly.entity_id
_entity_poly.type
_entity_poly.pdbx_seq_one_letter_code
_entity_poly.pdbx_strand_id
1 'polypeptide(L)'
;MIWLKKKLINEKRGRKMRRMILICLLCGTVFFTGFSYAGEATGDNGAEIIIFEKIRMNQVTFPHHLHQKALENNCNACHDLFPKKPGIIRELISQEKLKHQQVMNSQCIACHKSKIAEGKEAGPTKCTECHVRPK
;
A
#
# COMPACT_ATOMS: atom_id res chain seq x y z
N MET A 1 -7.51 -29.60 70.12
CA MET A 1 -6.41 -29.34 69.16
C MET A 1 -6.80 -29.40 67.66
N ILE A 2 -7.85 -30.12 67.25
CA ILE A 2 -8.22 -30.31 65.82
C ILE A 2 -8.85 -29.04 65.19
N TRP A 3 -9.61 -28.27 65.97
CA TRP A 3 -10.31 -27.06 65.49
C TRP A 3 -9.37 -25.92 65.07
N LEU A 4 -8.31 -25.67 65.86
CA LEU A 4 -7.25 -24.69 65.53
C LEU A 4 -6.47 -25.07 64.27
N LYS A 5 -6.17 -26.36 64.08
CA LYS A 5 -5.49 -26.84 62.85
C LYS A 5 -6.36 -26.60 61.61
N LYS A 6 -7.67 -26.88 61.66
CA LYS A 6 -8.60 -26.61 60.55
C LYS A 6 -8.71 -25.11 60.22
N LYS A 7 -8.79 -24.25 61.25
CA LYS A 7 -8.83 -22.79 61.06
C LYS A 7 -7.56 -22.26 60.39
N LEU A 8 -6.38 -22.71 60.84
CA LEU A 8 -5.10 -22.35 60.24
C LEU A 8 -4.95 -22.87 58.80
N ILE A 9 -5.48 -24.05 58.49
CA ILE A 9 -5.45 -24.61 57.12
C ILE A 9 -6.36 -23.80 56.19
N ASN A 10 -7.57 -23.42 56.62
CA ASN A 10 -8.47 -22.59 55.83
C ASN A 10 -7.92 -21.16 55.62
N GLU A 11 -7.33 -20.56 56.66
CA GLU A 11 -6.61 -19.28 56.57
C GLU A 11 -5.41 -19.33 55.61
N LYS A 12 -4.63 -20.41 55.65
CA LYS A 12 -3.50 -20.63 54.72
C LYS A 12 -4.00 -20.87 53.29
N ARG A 13 -5.10 -21.60 53.11
CA ARG A 13 -5.74 -21.85 51.80
C ARG A 13 -6.30 -20.56 51.20
N GLY A 14 -6.96 -19.72 52.00
CA GLY A 14 -7.46 -18.41 51.57
C GLY A 14 -6.33 -17.45 51.18
N ARG A 15 -5.22 -17.42 51.94
CA ARG A 15 -4.02 -16.65 51.56
C ARG A 15 -3.34 -17.14 50.30
N LYS A 16 -3.28 -18.46 50.06
CA LYS A 16 -2.77 -19.04 48.81
C LYS A 16 -3.67 -18.69 47.62
N MET A 17 -5.00 -18.76 47.78
CA MET A 17 -5.96 -18.40 46.73
C MET A 17 -5.90 -16.91 46.38
N ARG A 18 -5.82 -16.00 47.37
CA ARG A 18 -5.65 -14.56 47.13
C ARG A 18 -4.33 -14.24 46.42
N ARG A 19 -3.23 -14.91 46.78
CA ARG A 19 -1.94 -14.77 46.08
C ARG A 19 -2.02 -15.29 44.64
N MET A 20 -2.73 -16.40 44.41
CA MET A 20 -2.91 -16.96 43.06
C MET A 20 -3.79 -16.05 42.18
N ILE A 21 -4.86 -15.46 42.72
CA ILE A 21 -5.71 -14.49 42.02
C ILE A 21 -4.91 -13.22 41.68
N LEU A 22 -4.11 -12.69 42.61
CA LEU A 22 -3.26 -11.52 42.36
C LEU A 22 -2.18 -11.78 41.30
N ILE A 23 -1.59 -12.99 41.26
CA ILE A 23 -0.63 -13.39 40.23
C ILE A 23 -1.32 -13.56 38.87
N CYS A 24 -2.52 -14.15 38.82
CA CYS A 24 -3.29 -14.26 37.58
C CYS A 24 -3.73 -12.89 37.02
N LEU A 25 -4.10 -11.94 37.89
CA LEU A 25 -4.43 -10.56 37.47
C LEU A 25 -3.19 -9.80 36.95
N LEU A 26 -2.02 -10.00 37.55
CA LEU A 26 -0.75 -9.41 37.09
C LEU A 26 -0.22 -10.03 35.77
N CYS A 27 -0.42 -11.33 35.55
CA CYS A 27 -0.05 -11.97 34.27
C CYS A 27 -1.07 -11.68 33.15
N GLY A 28 -2.35 -11.48 33.47
CA GLY A 28 -3.39 -11.15 32.48
C GLY A 28 -3.20 -9.79 31.81
N THR A 29 -2.60 -8.81 32.50
CA THR A 29 -2.33 -7.48 31.93
C THR A 29 -1.14 -7.43 30.98
N VAL A 30 -0.24 -8.42 31.03
CA VAL A 30 0.93 -8.50 30.11
C VAL A 30 0.56 -9.13 28.77
N PHE A 31 -0.60 -9.81 28.68
CA PHE A 31 -1.07 -10.45 27.44
C PHE A 31 -2.00 -9.57 26.58
N PHE A 32 -2.43 -8.40 27.05
CA PHE A 32 -3.37 -7.54 26.31
C PHE A 32 -2.71 -6.33 25.62
N THR A 33 -1.43 -6.06 25.85
CA THR A 33 -0.69 -4.93 25.23
C THR A 33 0.23 -5.37 24.08
N GLY A 34 -0.02 -6.54 23.49
CA GLY A 34 0.91 -7.19 22.55
C GLY A 34 0.40 -7.40 21.13
N PHE A 35 -0.63 -6.69 20.66
CA PHE A 35 -1.11 -6.84 19.27
C PHE A 35 -1.56 -5.52 18.64
N SER A 36 -0.60 -4.66 18.34
CA SER A 36 -0.72 -3.70 17.23
C SER A 36 0.49 -3.88 16.33
N TYR A 37 0.56 -5.02 15.64
CA TYR A 37 1.31 -5.07 14.39
C TYR A 37 0.37 -4.46 13.33
N ALA A 38 0.40 -3.14 13.21
CA ALA A 38 -0.02 -2.51 11.98
C ALA A 38 0.93 -3.07 10.91
N GLY A 39 0.41 -3.93 10.04
CA GLY A 39 1.18 -4.49 8.95
C GLY A 39 1.86 -3.35 8.21
N GLU A 40 3.19 -3.31 8.29
CA GLU A 40 3.98 -2.52 7.39
C GLU A 40 3.69 -3.06 5.99
N ALA A 41 2.99 -2.26 5.19
CA ALA A 41 2.85 -2.53 3.78
C ALA A 41 4.27 -2.48 3.22
N THR A 42 4.93 -3.63 3.13
CA THR A 42 6.13 -3.80 2.33
C THR A 42 5.73 -3.40 0.92
N GLY A 43 6.05 -2.16 0.56
CA GLY A 43 5.49 -1.46 -0.58
C GLY A 43 5.88 -2.17 -1.86
N ASP A 44 4.93 -2.91 -2.43
CA ASP A 44 5.05 -3.34 -3.82
C ASP A 44 4.94 -2.09 -4.70
N ASN A 45 6.10 -1.49 -4.99
CA ASN A 45 6.23 -0.35 -5.89
C ASN A 45 6.02 -0.75 -7.36
N GLY A 46 5.73 -2.02 -7.64
CA GLY A 46 5.61 -2.57 -8.99
C GLY A 46 6.95 -2.56 -9.74
N ALA A 47 6.88 -2.90 -11.02
CA ALA A 47 8.04 -2.88 -11.90
C ALA A 47 8.65 -1.47 -12.00
N GLU A 48 9.98 -1.40 -12.03
CA GLU A 48 10.73 -0.14 -12.22
C GLU A 48 10.37 0.53 -13.55
N ILE A 49 10.30 -0.29 -14.61
CA ILE A 49 9.92 0.11 -15.96
C ILE A 49 8.71 -0.71 -16.41
N ILE A 50 7.70 -0.04 -16.94
CA ILE A 50 6.53 -0.66 -17.56
C ILE A 50 6.59 -0.41 -19.06
N ILE A 51 6.40 -1.46 -19.86
CA ILE A 51 6.35 -1.34 -21.32
C ILE A 51 4.90 -1.38 -21.75
N PHE A 52 4.43 -0.30 -22.36
CA PHE A 52 3.14 -0.30 -23.05
C PHE A 52 3.36 -0.86 -24.46
N GLU A 53 2.78 -2.04 -24.69
CA GLU A 53 2.90 -2.76 -25.94
C GLU A 53 2.44 -1.95 -27.16
N LYS A 54 3.10 -2.21 -28.29
CA LYS A 54 2.76 -1.61 -29.58
C LYS A 54 1.41 -2.12 -30.07
N ILE A 55 0.49 -1.20 -30.32
CA ILE A 55 -0.75 -1.46 -31.07
C ILE A 55 -0.64 -0.86 -32.47
N ARG A 56 -0.67 0.47 -32.56
CA ARG A 56 -0.54 1.23 -33.82
C ARG A 56 0.77 2.00 -33.94
N MET A 57 1.28 2.52 -32.83
CA MET A 57 2.55 3.24 -32.74
C MET A 57 3.55 2.41 -31.95
N ASN A 58 4.82 2.81 -31.98
CA ASN A 58 5.89 2.12 -31.25
C ASN A 58 5.56 1.99 -29.76
N GLN A 59 6.18 1.01 -29.10
CA GLN A 59 6.00 0.81 -27.68
C GLN A 59 6.42 2.06 -26.90
N VAL A 60 5.78 2.28 -25.75
CA VAL A 60 6.14 3.36 -24.83
C VAL A 60 6.79 2.74 -23.61
N THR A 61 8.02 3.16 -23.33
CA THR A 61 8.73 2.80 -22.11
C THR A 61 8.36 3.80 -21.02
N PHE A 62 7.68 3.34 -19.98
CA PHE A 62 7.24 4.16 -18.85
C PHE A 62 8.10 3.88 -17.62
N PRO A 63 8.94 4.85 -17.17
CA PRO A 63 9.76 4.69 -15.98
C PRO A 63 8.92 4.92 -14.71
N HIS A 64 8.32 3.86 -14.18
CA HIS A 64 7.34 3.94 -13.10
C HIS A 64 7.95 4.42 -11.78
N HIS A 65 9.13 3.92 -11.40
CA HIS A 65 9.81 4.38 -10.17
C HIS A 65 10.27 5.84 -10.25
N LEU A 66 10.63 6.33 -11.45
CA LEU A 66 10.95 7.74 -11.63
C LEU A 66 9.74 8.63 -11.30
N HIS A 67 8.54 8.22 -11.72
CA HIS A 67 7.31 8.95 -11.41
C HIS A 67 6.97 8.86 -9.93
N GLN A 68 7.15 7.70 -9.29
CA GLN A 68 6.97 7.57 -7.84
C GLN A 68 7.90 8.52 -7.08
N LYS A 69 9.19 8.58 -7.45
CA LYS A 69 10.15 9.52 -6.85
C LYS A 69 9.75 10.97 -7.08
N ALA A 70 9.38 11.33 -8.31
CA ALA A 70 8.98 12.70 -8.67
C ALA A 70 7.66 13.15 -8.01
N LEU A 71 6.82 12.21 -7.60
CA LEU A 71 5.53 12.45 -6.94
C LEU A 71 5.54 12.07 -5.46
N GLU A 72 6.72 11.91 -4.85
CA GLU A 72 6.88 11.58 -3.43
C GLU A 72 6.06 10.35 -2.98
N ASN A 73 6.03 9.33 -3.83
CA ASN A 73 5.25 8.08 -3.66
C ASN A 73 3.73 8.26 -3.58
N ASN A 74 3.18 9.37 -4.09
CA ASN A 74 1.74 9.54 -4.21
C ASN A 74 1.15 8.60 -5.28
N CYS A 75 0.77 7.37 -4.88
CA CYS A 75 0.21 6.37 -5.79
C CYS A 75 -1.13 6.81 -6.41
N ASN A 76 -1.91 7.59 -5.67
CA ASN A 76 -3.26 7.99 -6.06
C ASN A 76 -3.25 9.01 -7.20
N ALA A 77 -2.13 9.74 -7.37
CA ALA A 77 -1.92 10.61 -8.53
C ALA A 77 -2.18 9.93 -9.89
N CYS A 78 -2.03 8.59 -9.96
CA CYS A 78 -2.38 7.79 -11.13
C CYS A 78 -3.50 6.78 -10.87
N HIS A 79 -3.49 6.11 -9.71
CA HIS A 79 -4.34 4.95 -9.43
C HIS A 79 -5.75 5.27 -8.94
N ASP A 80 -6.16 6.54 -8.96
CA ASP A 80 -7.56 6.92 -8.69
C ASP A 80 -8.51 6.46 -9.81
N LEU A 81 -8.01 6.33 -11.05
CA LEU A 81 -8.83 5.89 -12.20
C LEU A 81 -8.80 4.38 -12.45
N PHE A 82 -7.82 3.67 -11.89
CA PHE A 82 -7.67 2.23 -12.10
C PHE A 82 -6.89 1.56 -10.95
N PRO A 83 -7.26 0.34 -10.56
CA PRO A 83 -6.55 -0.42 -9.53
C PRO A 83 -5.05 -0.60 -9.80
N LYS A 84 -4.25 -0.80 -8.74
CA LYS A 84 -2.84 -1.19 -8.84
C LYS A 84 -2.69 -2.66 -9.25
N LYS A 85 -3.07 -3.01 -10.48
CA LYS A 85 -3.02 -4.37 -11.03
C LYS A 85 -2.37 -4.36 -12.42
N PRO A 86 -1.34 -5.20 -12.68
CA PRO A 86 -0.76 -5.34 -14.01
C PRO A 86 -1.82 -5.66 -15.06
N GLY A 87 -1.76 -4.98 -16.21
CA GLY A 87 -2.70 -5.20 -17.32
C GLY A 87 -4.12 -4.62 -17.13
N ILE A 88 -4.44 -4.02 -15.99
CA ILE A 88 -5.81 -3.54 -15.68
C ILE A 88 -6.35 -2.54 -16.69
N ILE A 89 -5.51 -1.66 -17.24
CA ILE A 89 -5.95 -0.67 -18.23
C ILE A 89 -6.47 -1.38 -19.49
N ARG A 90 -5.79 -2.45 -19.95
CA ARG A 90 -6.24 -3.24 -21.10
C ARG A 90 -7.54 -3.99 -20.78
N GLU A 91 -7.62 -4.57 -19.60
CA GLU A 91 -8.83 -5.25 -19.11
C GLU A 91 -10.03 -4.30 -19.09
N LEU A 92 -9.88 -3.10 -18.51
CA LEU A 92 -10.94 -2.09 -18.44
C LEU A 92 -11.34 -1.56 -19.82
N ILE A 93 -10.42 -1.45 -20.77
CA ILE A 93 -10.74 -1.12 -22.17
C ILE A 93 -11.55 -2.25 -22.81
N SER A 94 -11.17 -3.52 -22.61
CA SER A 94 -11.94 -4.66 -23.16
C SER A 94 -13.33 -4.81 -22.56
N GLN A 95 -13.53 -4.32 -21.33
CA GLN A 95 -14.83 -4.27 -20.65
C GLN A 95 -15.62 -3.00 -20.98
N GLU A 96 -15.12 -2.15 -21.89
CA GLU A 96 -15.71 -0.85 -22.26
C GLU A 96 -15.85 0.14 -21.09
N LYS A 97 -15.18 -0.12 -19.96
CA LYS A 97 -15.16 0.75 -18.78
C LYS A 97 -14.18 1.91 -18.90
N LEU A 98 -13.20 1.80 -19.80
CA LEU A 98 -12.28 2.87 -20.17
C LEU A 98 -12.26 3.03 -21.68
N LYS A 99 -12.31 4.28 -22.16
CA LYS A 99 -12.08 4.56 -23.58
C LYS A 99 -10.61 4.37 -23.93
N HIS A 100 -10.34 3.99 -25.18
CA HIS A 100 -8.97 3.92 -25.70
C HIS A 100 -8.25 5.27 -25.49
N GLN A 101 -6.99 5.23 -25.04
CA GLN A 101 -6.17 6.41 -24.70
C GLN A 101 -6.70 7.33 -23.59
N GLN A 102 -7.81 7.01 -22.92
CA GLN A 102 -8.37 7.88 -21.88
C GLN A 102 -7.35 8.20 -20.79
N VAL A 103 -6.69 7.19 -20.22
CA VAL A 103 -5.66 7.37 -19.18
C VAL A 103 -4.48 8.20 -19.69
N MET A 104 -3.99 7.91 -20.90
CA MET A 104 -2.83 8.60 -21.48
C MET A 104 -3.11 10.09 -21.68
N ASN A 105 -4.29 10.44 -22.17
CA ASN A 105 -4.66 11.82 -22.45
C ASN A 105 -5.02 12.60 -21.18
N SER A 106 -5.82 11.98 -20.29
CA SER A 106 -6.38 12.66 -19.11
C SER A 106 -5.43 12.72 -17.93
N GLN A 107 -4.48 11.79 -17.80
CA GLN A 107 -3.52 11.78 -16.71
C GLN A 107 -2.11 12.12 -17.17
N CYS A 108 -1.53 11.33 -18.08
CA CYS A 108 -0.12 11.49 -18.43
C CYS A 108 0.15 12.83 -19.13
N ILE A 109 -0.53 13.08 -20.25
CA ILE A 109 -0.33 14.30 -21.05
C ILE A 109 -0.80 15.53 -20.29
N ALA A 110 -1.92 15.44 -19.58
CA ALA A 110 -2.45 16.56 -18.80
C ALA A 110 -1.48 17.00 -17.70
N CYS A 111 -0.95 16.06 -16.91
CA CYS A 111 0.02 16.34 -15.86
C CYS A 111 1.30 16.96 -16.44
N HIS A 112 1.86 16.37 -17.51
CA HIS A 112 3.06 16.92 -18.14
C HIS A 112 2.83 18.33 -18.67
N LYS A 113 1.70 18.61 -19.34
CA LYS A 113 1.35 19.95 -19.80
C LYS A 113 1.23 20.95 -18.65
N SER A 114 0.60 20.56 -17.53
CA SER A 114 0.51 21.42 -16.34
C SER A 114 1.90 21.78 -15.81
N LYS A 115 2.78 20.78 -15.65
CA LYS A 115 4.15 21.01 -15.16
C LYS A 115 4.96 21.93 -16.09
N ILE A 116 4.83 21.76 -17.42
CA ILE A 116 5.45 22.65 -18.40
C ILE A 116 4.92 24.08 -18.26
N ALA A 117 3.59 24.26 -18.13
CA ALA A 117 2.99 25.57 -17.95
C ALA A 117 3.42 26.24 -16.63
N GLU A 118 3.70 25.45 -15.59
CA GLU A 118 4.27 25.90 -14.33
C GLU A 118 5.80 26.17 -14.40
N GLY A 119 6.43 25.95 -15.56
CA GLY A 119 7.88 26.10 -15.73
C GLY A 119 8.71 25.04 -14.99
N LYS A 120 8.11 23.90 -14.64
CA LYS A 120 8.76 22.79 -13.92
C LYS A 120 9.24 21.71 -14.90
N GLU A 121 10.17 20.89 -14.44
CA GLU A 121 10.55 19.68 -15.15
C GLU A 121 9.33 18.76 -15.35
N ALA A 122 9.21 18.23 -16.56
CA ALA A 122 8.06 17.46 -16.98
C ALA A 122 8.48 16.40 -18.00
N GLY A 123 7.69 15.33 -18.08
CA GLY A 123 7.86 14.35 -19.14
C GLY A 123 7.37 14.83 -20.51
N PRO A 124 7.50 13.98 -21.54
CA PRO A 124 7.17 14.31 -22.91
C PRO A 124 5.68 14.57 -23.14
N THR A 125 5.37 15.42 -24.10
CA THR A 125 3.98 15.73 -24.50
C THR A 125 3.70 15.49 -25.99
N LYS A 126 4.75 15.24 -26.80
CA LYS A 126 4.59 14.95 -28.22
C LYS A 126 4.59 13.46 -28.50
N CYS A 127 3.85 13.04 -29.52
CA CYS A 127 3.70 11.63 -29.90
C CYS A 127 5.05 10.91 -30.09
N THR A 128 6.00 11.54 -30.76
CA THR A 128 7.31 10.97 -31.10
C THR A 128 8.28 10.89 -29.91
N GLU A 129 8.02 11.65 -28.85
CA GLU A 129 8.85 11.66 -27.65
C GLU A 129 8.44 10.53 -26.69
N CYS A 130 7.15 10.15 -26.68
CA CYS A 130 6.69 8.95 -25.96
C CYS A 130 6.88 7.67 -26.79
N HIS A 131 6.53 7.72 -28.08
CA HIS A 131 6.59 6.57 -29.00
C HIS A 131 7.89 6.59 -29.81
N VAL A 132 9.00 6.47 -29.10
CA VAL A 132 10.35 6.55 -29.67
C VAL A 132 10.57 5.42 -30.67
N ARG A 133 11.21 5.73 -31.81
CA ARG A 133 11.63 4.70 -32.77
C ARG A 133 12.80 3.91 -32.17
N PRO A 134 12.73 2.56 -32.13
CA PRO A 134 13.91 1.78 -31.81
C PRO A 134 15.02 2.12 -32.82
N LYS A 135 16.24 2.27 -32.32
CA LYS A 135 17.44 2.47 -33.16
C LYS A 135 17.86 1.15 -33.80
#